data_AF-A0A100WKJ8-F1
#
_entry.id   AF-A0A100WKJ8-F1
#
_cell.length_a   1.000
_cell.length_b   1.000
_cell.length_c   1.000
_cell.angle_alpha   90.00
_cell.angle_beta   90.00
_cell.angle_gamma   90.00
#
_symmetry.space_group_name_H-M   'P 1'
#
loop_
_entity.id
_entity.type
_entity.pdbx_description
1 polymer ?
#
loop_
_entity_poly.entity_id
_entity_poly.type
_entity_poly.pdbx_seq_one_letter_code
_entity_poly.pdbx_strand_id
1 'polypeptide(L)' 'MSIGQTHSITEIRTAIRELSLRADLARKEGRPDDASEIEQRIAKYRDELAARP' A
#
# COMPACT_ATOMS: atom_id res chain seq x y z
N MET A 1 7.58 13.58 -23.46
CA MET A 1 7.67 14.12 -22.09
C MET A 1 7.82 12.94 -21.13
N SER A 2 8.96 12.84 -20.46
CA SER A 2 9.20 11.84 -19.41
C SER A 2 8.33 12.21 -18.20
N ILE A 3 7.21 11.51 -18.02
CA ILE A 3 6.33 11.68 -16.87
C ILE A 3 7.14 11.24 -15.65
N GLY A 4 7.56 12.25 -14.88
CA GLY A 4 8.35 12.07 -13.68
C GLY A 4 7.69 11.06 -12.77
N GLN A 5 8.45 10.03 -12.45
CA GLN A 5 8.12 8.97 -11.50
C GLN A 5 8.17 9.53 -10.07
N THR A 6 7.44 10.61 -9.81
CA THR A 6 7.12 11.06 -8.47
C THR A 6 5.76 10.46 -8.19
N HIS A 7 5.71 9.23 -7.67
CA HIS A 7 4.47 8.65 -7.15
C HIS A 7 3.80 9.72 -6.29
N SER A 8 2.71 10.29 -6.80
CA SER A 8 2.05 11.39 -6.12
C SER A 8 1.47 10.84 -4.82
N ILE A 9 1.35 11.67 -3.78
CA ILE A 9 0.70 11.30 -2.51
C ILE A 9 -0.66 10.61 -2.77
N THR A 10 -1.39 11.10 -3.78
CA THR A 10 -2.63 10.49 -4.27
C THR A 10 -2.44 9.08 -4.80
N GLU A 11 -1.40 8.79 -5.59
CA GLU A 11 -1.10 7.44 -6.08
C GLU A 11 -0.67 6.50 -4.97
N ILE A 12 0.13 6.98 -4.01
CA ILE A 12 0.51 6.17 -2.83
C ILE A 12 -0.74 5.82 -2.02
N ARG A 13 -1.66 6.77 -1.82
CA ARG A 13 -2.95 6.52 -1.15
C ARG A 13 -3.82 5.51 -1.93
N THR A 14 -3.87 5.62 -3.25
CA THR A 14 -4.58 4.66 -4.10
C THR A 14 -3.97 3.26 -3.99
N ALA A 15 -2.65 3.15 -4.08
CA ALA A 15 -1.93 1.89 -3.93
C ALA A 15 -2.13 1.27 -2.54
N ILE A 16 -2.11 2.06 -1.47
CA ILE A 16 -2.44 1.59 -0.11
C ILE A 16 -3.85 1.00 -0.07
N ARG A 17 -4.83 1.66 -0.71
CA ARG A 17 -6.22 1.21 -0.69
C ARG A 17 -6.39 -0.12 -1.45
N GLU A 18 -5.74 -0.25 -2.60
CA GLU A 18 -5.74 -1.49 -3.39
C GLU A 18 -5.05 -2.63 -2.66
N LEU A 19 -3.89 -2.37 -2.05
CA LEU A 19 -3.18 -3.33 -1.20
C LEU A 19 -4.05 -3.75 -0.02
N SER A 20 -4.75 -2.82 0.63
CA SER A 20 -5.60 -3.12 1.79
C SER A 20 -6.76 -4.04 1.42
N LEU A 21 -7.36 -3.85 0.23
CA LEU A 21 -8.37 -4.76 -0.33
C LEU A 21 -7.81 -6.16 -0.56
N ARG A 22 -6.58 -6.25 -1.05
CA ARG A 22 -5.89 -7.52 -1.30
C ARG A 22 -5.52 -8.24 0.01
N ALA A 23 -5.17 -7.50 1.05
CA ALA A 23 -4.95 -8.05 2.39
C ALA A 23 -6.24 -8.59 3.01
N ASP A 24 -7.37 -7.89 2.88
CA ASP A 24 -8.68 -8.37 3.35
C ASP A 24 -9.08 -9.67 2.63
N LEU A 25 -8.87 -9.72 1.31
CA LEU A 25 -9.10 -10.91 0.50
C LEU A 25 -8.21 -12.07 0.98
N ALA A 26 -6.91 -11.83 1.15
CA ALA A 26 -5.98 -12.85 1.63
C ALA A 26 -6.38 -13.38 3.02
N ARG A 27 -6.83 -12.51 3.94
CA ARG A 27 -7.39 -12.96 5.23
C ARG A 27 -8.63 -13.83 5.06
N LYS A 28 -9.56 -13.45 4.18
CA LYS A 28 -10.77 -14.25 3.88
C LYS A 28 -10.45 -15.59 3.25
N GLU A 29 -9.43 -15.66 2.41
CA GLU A 29 -8.98 -16.91 1.78
C GLU A 29 -8.12 -17.78 2.72
N GLY A 30 -7.91 -17.36 3.97
CA GLY A 30 -7.10 -18.11 4.94
C GLY A 30 -5.60 -18.03 4.68
N ARG A 31 -5.13 -16.97 4.02
CA ARG A 31 -3.71 -16.64 3.77
C ARG A 31 -3.25 -15.47 4.66
N PRO A 32 -3.11 -15.66 5.98
CA PRO A 32 -2.69 -14.60 6.89
C PRO A 32 -1.24 -14.12 6.65
N ASP A 33 -0.41 -14.97 6.04
CA ASP A 33 0.97 -14.65 5.67
C ASP A 33 1.03 -13.56 4.58
N ASP A 34 0.32 -13.80 3.46
CA ASP A 34 0.12 -12.79 2.41
C ASP A 34 -0.47 -11.49 2.97
N ALA A 35 -1.49 -11.58 3.83
CA ALA A 35 -2.09 -10.40 4.45
C ALA A 35 -1.08 -9.61 5.29
N SER A 36 -0.26 -10.29 6.10
CA SER A 36 0.76 -9.65 6.94
C SER A 36 1.84 -8.97 6.11
N GLU A 37 2.30 -9.59 5.03
CA GLU A 37 3.28 -9.00 4.11
C GLU A 37 2.72 -7.74 3.42
N ILE A 38 1.45 -7.79 3.00
CA ILE A 38 0.77 -6.66 2.37
C ILE A 38 0.57 -5.52 3.38
N GLU A 39 0.16 -5.82 4.61
CA GLU A 39 -0.01 -4.83 5.67
C GLU A 39 1.30 -4.16 6.07
N GLN A 40 2.41 -4.91 6.13
CA GLN A 40 3.74 -4.34 6.36
C GLN A 40 4.16 -3.38 5.26
N ARG A 41 3.87 -3.71 3.98
CA ARG A 41 4.11 -2.79 2.86
C ARG A 41 3.27 -1.52 2.98
N ILE A 42 1.99 -1.65 3.33
CA ILE A 42 1.10 -0.50 3.56
C ILE A 42 1.65 0.40 4.67
N ALA A 43 2.12 -0.18 5.77
CA ALA A 43 2.70 0.57 6.88
C ALA A 43 3.91 1.39 6.42
N LYS A 44 4.78 0.81 5.59
CA LYS A 44 5.93 1.52 5.00
C LYS A 44 5.49 2.69 4.11
N TYR A 45 4.51 2.48 3.22
CA TYR A 45 3.98 3.57 2.39
C TYR A 45 3.31 4.68 3.20
N ARG A 46 2.66 4.34 4.32
CA ARG A 46 2.07 5.31 5.25
C ARG A 46 3.14 6.11 6.00
N ASP A 47 4.23 5.47 6.39
CA ASP A 47 5.38 6.13 7.01
C ASP A 47 6.05 7.12 6.04
N GLU A 48 6.28 6.71 4.79
CA GLU A 48 6.79 7.59 3.74
C GLU A 48 5.85 8.79 3.45
N LEU A 49 4.54 8.59 3.60
CA LEU A 49 3.52 9.64 3.53
C LEU A 49 3.55 10.57 4.73
N ALA A 50 3.75 10.04 5.94
CA ALA A 50 3.82 10.82 7.17
C ALA A 50 5.12 11.63 7.27
N ALA A 51 6.20 11.12 6.69
CA ALA A 51 7.50 11.80 6.62
C ALA A 51 7.52 12.98 5.63
N ARG A 52 6.51 13.09 4.75
CA ARG A 52 6.38 14.19 3.77
C ARG A 52 5.27 15.15 4.24
N PRO A 53 5.61 16.35 4.75
CA PRO A 53 4.65 17.31 5.27
C PRO A 53 3.74 17.93 4.20
#